data_AF-A0AAV4BFT7-F1
#
_entry.id   AF-A0AAV4BFT7-F1
#
_cell.length_a   1.000
_cell.length_b   1.000
_cell.length_c   1.000
_cell.angle_alpha   90.00
_cell.angle_beta   90.00
_cell.angle_gamma   90.00
#
_symmetry.space_group_name_H-M   'P 1'
#
loop_
_entity.id
_entity.type
_entity.pdbx_description
1 polymer ?
#
loop_
_entity_poly.entity_id
_entity_poly.type
_entity_poly.pdbx_seq_one_letter_code
_entity_poly.pdbx_strand_id
1 'polypeptide(L)'
;MKAKQPAKKDELLEIRTYYEQLYKEEKTDKDMIKRAKCFMTYLKVPQLNAEQIDANKEDFSEGEILTALKFMNNGSVPGPDGIPVEFYKLFWLDIKEIFMEFYFIAAPKTNYVYHKDKVLSP
;
A
#
# COMPACT_ATOMS: atom_id res chain seq x y z
N MET A 1 16.23 -22.53 -19.30
CA MET A 1 16.09 -21.06 -19.28
C MET A 1 15.27 -20.66 -20.52
N LYS A 2 13.99 -20.29 -20.38
CA LYS A 2 13.20 -19.80 -21.52
C LYS A 2 13.52 -18.31 -21.71
N ALA A 3 14.13 -17.98 -22.84
CA ALA A 3 14.40 -16.60 -23.23
C ALA A 3 13.09 -15.81 -23.28
N LYS A 4 13.07 -14.64 -22.63
CA LYS A 4 11.99 -13.67 -22.75
C LYS A 4 11.95 -13.24 -24.22
N GLN A 5 10.95 -13.69 -24.96
CA GLN A 5 10.77 -13.35 -26.37
C GLN A 5 10.67 -11.81 -26.46
N PRO A 6 11.45 -11.14 -27.34
CA PRO A 6 11.42 -9.70 -27.43
C PRO A 6 10.02 -9.28 -27.89
N ALA A 7 9.39 -8.37 -27.13
CA ALA A 7 8.10 -7.80 -27.52
C ALA A 7 8.22 -7.24 -28.94
N LYS A 8 7.25 -7.55 -29.80
CA LYS A 8 7.25 -7.04 -31.18
C LYS A 8 7.10 -5.52 -31.10
N LYS A 9 7.80 -4.78 -31.96
CA LYS A 9 7.76 -3.30 -31.98
C LYS A 9 6.34 -2.74 -31.98
N ASP A 10 5.41 -3.45 -32.61
CA ASP A 10 4.00 -3.07 -32.72
C ASP A 10 3.25 -3.16 -31.38
N GLU A 11 3.54 -4.17 -30.55
CA GLU A 11 2.93 -4.33 -29.21
C GLU A 11 3.39 -3.22 -28.26
N LEU A 12 4.67 -2.84 -28.33
CA LEU A 12 5.21 -1.74 -27.52
C LEU A 12 4.61 -0.38 -27.93
N LEU A 13 4.35 -0.18 -29.23
CA LEU A 13 3.70 1.02 -29.74
C LEU A 13 2.24 1.10 -29.30
N GLU A 14 1.54 -0.02 -29.27
CA GLU A 14 0.16 -0.11 -28.78
C GLU A 14 0.07 0.20 -27.28
N ILE A 15 0.91 -0.44 -26.46
CA ILE A 15 0.99 -0.18 -25.01
C ILE A 15 1.30 1.30 -24.76
N ARG A 16 2.28 1.85 -25.48
CA ARG A 16 2.65 3.26 -25.35
C ARG A 16 1.49 4.18 -25.68
N THR A 17 0.85 3.96 -26.83
CA THR A 17 -0.24 4.79 -27.30
C THR A 17 -1.44 4.73 -26.35
N TYR A 18 -1.73 3.53 -25.83
CA TYR A 18 -2.78 3.34 -24.83
C TYR A 18 -2.52 4.14 -23.56
N TYR A 19 -1.34 4.01 -22.95
CA TYR A 19 -1.04 4.75 -21.71
C TYR A 19 -0.86 6.25 -21.94
N GLU A 20 -0.34 6.66 -23.10
CA GLU A 20 -0.32 8.07 -23.52
C GLU A 20 -1.74 8.63 -23.66
N GLN A 21 -2.72 7.83 -24.07
CA GLN A 21 -4.13 8.25 -24.12
C GLN A 21 -4.79 8.21 -22.74
N LEU A 22 -4.55 7.16 -21.95
CA LEU A 22 -5.13 6.97 -20.62
C LEU A 22 -4.74 8.10 -19.66
N TYR A 23 -3.48 8.57 -19.75
CA TYR A 23 -2.95 9.65 -18.91
C TYR A 23 -2.92 11.00 -19.62
N LYS A 24 -3.50 11.14 -20.82
CA LYS A 24 -3.75 12.47 -21.38
C LYS A 24 -4.77 13.16 -20.49
N GLU A 25 -4.47 14.39 -20.09
CA GLU A 25 -5.37 15.21 -19.30
C GLU A 25 -6.71 15.37 -20.02
N GLU A 26 -7.72 14.60 -19.62
CA GLU A 26 -9.09 14.92 -19.97
C GLU A 26 -9.48 16.22 -19.25
N LYS A 27 -10.32 17.03 -19.89
CA LYS A 27 -10.93 18.19 -19.23
C LYS A 27 -11.89 17.66 -18.17
N THR A 28 -11.37 17.45 -16.96
CA THR A 28 -12.16 17.02 -15.82
C THR A 28 -13.36 17.96 -15.67
N ASP A 29 -14.57 17.38 -15.64
CA ASP A 29 -15.80 18.13 -15.48
C ASP A 29 -15.68 19.07 -14.27
N LYS A 30 -15.84 20.38 -14.51
CA LYS A 30 -15.73 21.40 -13.48
C LYS A 30 -16.74 21.16 -12.36
N ASP A 31 -17.90 20.60 -12.68
CA ASP A 31 -18.91 20.25 -11.68
C ASP A 31 -18.48 19.02 -10.87
N MET A 32 -17.82 18.04 -11.48
CA MET A 32 -17.22 16.91 -10.76
C MET A 32 -16.12 17.39 -9.80
N ILE A 33 -15.21 18.26 -10.24
CA ILE A 33 -14.18 18.84 -9.38
C ILE A 33 -14.83 19.60 -8.23
N LYS A 34 -15.88 20.40 -8.51
CA LYS A 34 -16.60 21.16 -7.48
C LYS A 34 -17.24 20.24 -6.45
N ARG A 35 -17.90 19.16 -6.89
CA ARG A 35 -18.49 18.15 -6.00
C ARG A 35 -17.42 17.46 -5.14
N ALA A 36 -16.31 17.04 -5.74
CA ALA A 36 -15.20 16.41 -5.03
C ALA A 36 -14.58 17.35 -3.98
N LYS A 37 -14.35 18.62 -4.35
CA LYS A 37 -13.86 19.64 -3.40
C LYS A 37 -14.84 19.85 -2.25
N CYS A 38 -16.13 19.99 -2.54
CA CYS A 38 -17.14 20.10 -1.49
C CYS A 38 -17.13 18.87 -0.57
N PHE A 39 -17.13 17.65 -1.14
CA PHE A 39 -17.06 16.42 -0.35
C PHE A 39 -15.85 16.42 0.58
N MET A 40 -14.64 16.69 0.08
CA MET A 40 -13.43 16.72 0.90
C MET A 40 -13.45 17.81 1.97
N THR A 41 -14.02 18.98 1.69
CA THR A 41 -14.14 20.09 2.66
C THR A 41 -15.13 19.77 3.77
N TYR A 42 -16.24 19.10 3.47
CA TYR A 42 -17.29 18.80 4.44
C TYR A 42 -17.15 17.42 5.09
N LEU A 43 -16.22 16.59 4.61
CA LEU A 43 -15.92 15.29 5.20
C LEU A 43 -15.30 15.50 6.58
N LYS A 44 -16.07 15.22 7.63
CA LYS A 44 -15.58 15.19 9.00
C LYS A 44 -14.91 13.84 9.25
N VAL A 45 -13.63 13.74 8.94
CA VAL A 45 -12.82 12.57 9.30
C VAL A 45 -12.49 12.65 10.79
N PRO A 46 -12.78 11.61 11.60
CA PRO A 46 -12.37 11.59 12.99
C PRO A 46 -10.85 11.71 13.08
N GLN A 47 -10.38 12.64 13.91
CA GLN A 47 -8.97 12.80 14.22
C GLN A 47 -8.62 11.86 15.37
N LEU A 48 -7.44 11.26 15.30
CA LEU A 48 -6.91 10.48 16.43
C LEU A 48 -6.65 11.42 17.61
N ASN A 49 -6.96 10.97 18.82
CA ASN A 49 -6.55 11.68 20.03
C ASN A 49 -5.05 11.43 20.32
N ALA A 50 -4.49 12.14 21.30
CA ALA A 50 -3.06 12.02 21.64
C ALA A 50 -2.67 10.58 22.02
N GLU A 51 -3.51 9.89 22.78
CA GLU A 51 -3.29 8.51 23.23
C GLU A 51 -3.22 7.53 22.06
N GLN A 52 -4.14 7.66 21.09
CA GLN A 52 -4.16 6.84 19.88
C GLN A 52 -2.98 7.12 18.97
N ILE A 53 -2.53 8.38 18.90
CA ILE A 53 -1.33 8.75 18.14
C ILE A 53 -0.10 8.08 18.76
N ASP A 54 0.01 8.09 20.09
CA ASP A 54 1.14 7.50 20.79
C ASP A 54 1.12 5.97 20.70
N ALA A 55 -0.04 5.33 20.85
CA ALA A 55 -0.18 3.89 20.63
C ALA A 55 0.23 3.45 19.21
N ASN A 56 -0.06 4.26 18.18
CA ASN A 56 0.37 3.98 16.80
C ASN A 56 1.88 4.16 16.55
N LYS A 57 2.64 4.69 17.51
CA LYS A 57 4.11 4.79 17.44
C LYS A 57 4.80 3.57 18.05
N GLU A 58 4.07 2.73 18.76
CA GLU A 58 4.59 1.50 19.34
C GLU A 58 4.77 0.43 18.27
N ASP A 59 5.70 -0.49 18.51
CA ASP A 59 5.90 -1.63 17.63
C ASP A 59 4.75 -2.62 17.75
N PHE A 60 4.39 -3.28 16.65
CA PHE A 60 3.36 -4.32 16.70
C PHE A 60 3.78 -5.49 17.57
N SER A 61 2.84 -5.94 18.41
CA SER A 61 2.99 -7.17 19.18
C SER A 61 2.80 -8.42 18.30
N GLU A 62 3.35 -9.55 18.75
CA GLU A 62 3.10 -10.87 18.11
C GLU A 62 1.60 -11.13 17.96
N GLY A 63 0.81 -10.78 18.98
CA GLY A 63 -0.63 -11.02 18.99
C GLY A 63 -1.37 -10.22 17.92
N GLU A 64 -0.96 -8.97 17.69
CA GLU A 64 -1.53 -8.13 16.62
C GLU A 64 -1.19 -8.68 15.24
N ILE A 65 0.06 -9.09 15.03
CA ILE A 65 0.50 -9.69 13.76
C ILE A 65 -0.23 -11.01 13.50
N LEU A 66 -0.33 -11.88 14.51
CA LEU A 66 -1.09 -13.13 14.40
C LEU A 66 -2.57 -12.89 14.10
N THR A 67 -3.15 -11.88 14.73
CA THR A 67 -4.55 -11.49 14.49
C THR A 67 -4.71 -11.02 13.05
N ALA A 68 -3.86 -10.12 12.57
CA ALA A 68 -3.86 -9.66 11.19
C ALA A 68 -3.72 -10.82 10.20
N LEU A 69 -2.76 -11.73 10.43
CA LEU A 69 -2.57 -12.91 9.61
C LEU A 69 -3.85 -13.75 9.51
N LYS A 70 -4.56 -13.98 10.62
CA LYS A 70 -5.83 -14.72 10.62
C LYS A 70 -6.92 -14.06 9.79
N PHE A 71 -6.99 -12.73 9.80
CA PHE A 71 -8.00 -11.95 9.05
C PHE A 71 -7.70 -11.83 7.56
N MET A 72 -6.47 -12.06 7.12
CA MET A 72 -6.12 -12.01 5.70
C MET A 72 -6.82 -13.13 4.91
N ASN A 73 -7.26 -12.84 3.68
CA ASN A 73 -7.93 -13.84 2.84
C ASN A 73 -6.94 -14.80 2.19
N ASN A 74 -7.27 -16.09 2.22
CA ASN A 74 -6.58 -17.12 1.44
C ASN A 74 -6.77 -16.89 -0.07
N GLY A 75 -5.82 -17.35 -0.87
CA GLY A 75 -5.80 -17.18 -2.32
C GLY A 75 -5.52 -15.75 -2.78
N SER A 76 -5.08 -14.88 -1.86
CA SER A 76 -4.58 -13.55 -2.20
C SER A 76 -3.27 -13.66 -2.99
N VAL A 77 -3.07 -12.73 -3.93
CA VAL A 77 -1.84 -12.68 -4.71
C VAL A 77 -0.67 -12.42 -3.75
N PRO A 78 0.40 -13.24 -3.80
CA PRO A 78 1.57 -13.06 -2.94
C PRO A 78 2.16 -11.65 -3.05
N GLY A 79 2.77 -11.20 -1.95
CA GLY A 79 3.48 -9.92 -1.92
C GLY A 79 4.75 -9.92 -2.77
N PRO A 80 5.57 -8.87 -2.65
CA PRO A 80 6.89 -8.79 -3.30
C PRO A 80 7.85 -9.93 -2.93
N ASP A 81 7.60 -10.60 -1.80
CA ASP A 81 8.33 -11.80 -1.34
C ASP A 81 7.97 -13.08 -2.12
N GLY A 82 6.84 -13.08 -2.84
CA GLY A 82 6.31 -14.26 -3.53
C GLY A 82 5.75 -15.35 -2.60
N ILE A 83 5.62 -15.08 -1.30
CA ILE A 83 5.17 -16.06 -0.32
C ILE A 83 3.66 -15.89 -0.07
N PRO A 84 2.85 -16.95 -0.22
CA PRO A 84 1.41 -16.85 -0.01
C PRO A 84 1.07 -16.73 1.49
N VAL A 85 -0.05 -16.10 1.81
CA VAL A 85 -0.48 -15.90 3.21
C VAL A 85 -0.70 -17.21 3.97
N GLU A 86 -1.07 -18.28 3.27
CA GLU A 86 -1.24 -19.62 3.81
C GLU A 86 0.03 -20.15 4.44
N PHE A 87 1.20 -19.83 3.86
CA PHE A 87 2.48 -20.20 4.45
C PHE A 87 2.64 -19.58 5.84
N TYR A 88 2.42 -18.28 5.95
CA TYR A 88 2.53 -17.56 7.22
C TYR A 88 1.53 -18.04 8.25
N LYS A 89 0.30 -18.38 7.83
CA LYS A 89 -0.71 -18.95 8.72
C LYS A 89 -0.36 -20.35 9.22
N LEU A 90 0.12 -21.22 8.33
CA LEU A 90 0.42 -22.61 8.63
C LEU A 90 1.68 -22.75 9.51
N PHE A 91 2.72 -21.98 9.19
CA PHE A 91 4.03 -22.08 9.85
C PHE A 91 4.27 -20.98 10.88
N TRP A 92 3.24 -20.24 11.30
CA TRP A 92 3.41 -19.11 12.23
C TRP A 92 4.20 -19.52 13.49
N LEU A 93 3.86 -20.66 14.09
CA LEU A 93 4.54 -21.13 15.29
C LEU A 93 6.02 -21.44 15.06
N ASP A 94 6.39 -21.83 13.84
CA ASP A 94 7.77 -22.18 13.46
C ASP A 94 8.59 -20.94 13.08
N ILE A 95 7.96 -19.92 12.48
CA ILE A 95 8.66 -18.77 11.90
C ILE A 95 8.55 -17.49 12.74
N LYS A 96 7.62 -17.41 13.71
CA LYS A 96 7.30 -16.16 14.39
C LYS A 96 8.50 -15.49 15.04
N GLU A 97 9.42 -16.25 15.62
CA GLU A 97 10.60 -15.67 16.31
C GLU A 97 11.50 -14.94 15.30
N ILE A 98 11.82 -15.60 14.17
CA ILE A 98 12.63 -15.03 13.09
C ILE A 98 11.88 -13.88 12.41
N PHE A 99 10.56 -14.01 12.24
CA PHE A 99 9.72 -12.96 11.65
C PHE A 99 9.73 -11.68 12.51
N MET A 100 9.56 -11.83 13.83
CA MET A 100 9.61 -10.72 14.76
C MET A 100 11.01 -10.10 14.80
N GLU A 101 12.07 -10.91 14.85
CA GLU A 101 13.45 -10.43 14.81
C GLU A 101 13.73 -9.62 13.53
N PHE A 102 13.30 -10.14 12.37
CA PHE A 102 13.39 -9.42 11.11
C PHE A 102 12.64 -8.08 11.16
N TYR A 103 11.42 -8.06 11.69
CA TYR A 103 10.62 -6.84 11.82
C TYR A 103 11.34 -5.78 12.65
N PHE A 104 11.86 -6.14 13.84
CA PHE A 104 12.53 -5.19 14.72
C PHE A 104 13.88 -4.69 14.18
N ILE A 105 14.59 -5.51 13.38
CA ILE A 105 15.85 -5.11 12.74
C ILE A 105 15.59 -4.26 11.48
N ALA A 106 14.64 -4.67 10.65
CA ALA A 106 14.33 -4.05 9.36
C ALA A 106 13.41 -2.83 9.47
N ALA A 107 12.85 -2.56 10.66
CA ALA A 107 12.26 -1.29 11.02
C ALA A 107 13.31 -0.43 11.76
N PRO A 108 14.38 0.10 11.11
CA PRO A 108 15.00 1.29 11.67
C PRO A 108 13.85 2.29 11.81
N LYS A 109 13.74 2.96 12.96
CA LYS A 109 12.68 3.93 13.28
C LYS A 109 12.59 4.99 12.17
N THR A 110 11.96 4.64 11.07
CA THR A 110 11.78 5.52 9.94
C THR A 110 10.69 6.42 10.44
N ASN A 111 11.12 7.63 10.83
CA ASN A 111 10.30 8.80 10.65
C ASN A 111 9.74 8.73 9.22
N TYR A 112 8.59 8.08 9.03
CA TYR A 112 7.68 8.42 7.97
C TYR A 112 7.23 9.83 8.32
N VAL A 113 8.09 10.81 8.01
CA VAL A 113 7.67 12.18 7.77
C VAL A 113 6.80 12.06 6.52
N TYR A 114 5.53 11.72 6.70
CA TYR A 114 4.53 12.08 5.73
C TYR A 114 4.77 13.55 5.44
N HIS A 115 5.18 13.83 4.21
CA HIS A 115 5.46 15.18 3.73
C HIS A 115 4.20 16.05 3.94
N LYS A 116 4.11 16.70 5.11
CA LYS A 116 3.16 17.79 5.36
C LYS A 116 3.43 19.00 4.46
N ASP A 117 4.54 18.99 3.73
CA ASP A 117 5.00 20.12 2.91
C ASP A 117 4.68 20.00 1.41
N LYS A 118 3.91 18.99 0.98
CA LYS A 118 3.22 19.05 -0.32
C LYS A 118 1.76 19.40 -0.13
N VAL A 119 1.53 20.56 0.47
CA VAL A 119 0.34 21.35 0.13
C VAL A 119 0.49 21.65 -1.36
N LEU A 120 -0.28 20.96 -2.20
CA LEU A 120 -0.55 21.44 -3.55
C LEU A 120 -1.14 22.83 -3.38
N SER A 121 -0.32 23.86 -3.60
CA SER A 121 -0.79 25.20 -3.86
C SER A 121 -1.78 25.14 -5.03
N PRO A 122 -2.84 25.97 -5.01
CA PRO A 122 -3.99 25.84 -5.90
C PRO A 122 -3.65 25.84 -7.40
#